data_AF-A0A918U7D6-F1
#
_entry.id   AF-A0A918U7D6-F1
#
_cell.length_a   1.000
_cell.length_b   1.000
_cell.length_c   1.000
_cell.angle_alpha   90.00
_cell.angle_beta   90.00
_cell.angle_gamma   90.00
#
_symmetry.space_group_name_H-M   'P 1'
#
loop_
_entity.id
_entity.type
_entity.pdbx_description
1 polymer ?
#
loop_
_entity_poly.entity_id
_entity_poly.type
_entity_poly.pdbx_seq_one_letter_code
_entity_poly.pdbx_strand_id
1 'polypeptide(L)'
;MTTTDNTPDVRPVAGRTRLFFWEEAVQDWRSARKDGRRPQFSEYVARSLRALREGVGREAATDPSTRSVHRVPLQDDGSGRLSDRYVAEHHALILFGLHQHAASEPVHRPGVGLGTACLLLRRSEALSEAAVERRLIAAATAQDLHELVQHLQRLVPLLRQADIGLDYTRLLRELTAWDAGDRNRVLRSWGMQYTDPGTPAPTDGEVAGQERAPYWATFDSGSPDAAAELAALRSGIGREPGTVAAMWPFYRTRMASEWRDKGSLTRDLAAEHIVLTLFARHQQTHARRMHVAGDSPGTAAGRLARKAAADSEGKAATAALERRFGTLLTSADADELAMHLRSFVPLLNRAGIGLDYDLLRTALRTWDDPRRPDAAADFRQRWDRDFHIAVSS
;
A
#
# COMPACT_ATOMS: atom_id res chain seq x y z
N MET A 1 63.10 14.31 -35.89
CA MET A 1 62.29 13.10 -35.68
C MET A 1 61.44 13.35 -34.46
N THR A 2 60.20 13.79 -34.68
CA THR A 2 59.22 14.10 -33.64
C THR A 2 58.07 13.13 -33.85
N THR A 3 57.92 12.22 -32.89
CA THR A 3 56.95 11.12 -32.92
C THR A 3 55.57 11.68 -32.61
N THR A 4 54.65 11.62 -33.57
CA THR A 4 53.23 11.90 -33.39
C THR A 4 52.56 10.65 -32.82
N ASP A 5 52.24 10.68 -31.54
CA ASP A 5 51.43 9.65 -30.88
C ASP A 5 49.96 9.93 -31.18
N ASN A 6 49.34 9.02 -31.94
CA ASN A 6 47.99 9.16 -32.46
C ASN A 6 47.05 8.33 -31.58
N THR A 7 46.58 8.92 -30.47
CA THR A 7 45.56 8.30 -29.62
C THR A 7 44.20 8.44 -30.31
N PRO A 8 43.49 7.35 -30.64
CA PRO A 8 42.17 7.48 -31.25
C PRO A 8 41.18 8.01 -30.22
N ASP A 9 40.67 9.21 -30.51
CA ASP A 9 39.58 9.89 -29.82
C ASP A 9 38.30 9.03 -29.90
N VAL A 10 38.07 8.20 -28.87
CA VAL A 10 36.81 7.45 -28.72
C VAL A 10 35.74 8.45 -28.29
N ARG A 11 35.07 9.04 -29.28
CA ARG A 11 33.84 9.79 -29.05
C ARG A 11 32.82 8.87 -28.36
N PRO A 12 32.21 9.28 -27.23
CA PRO A 12 31.13 8.53 -26.64
C PRO A 12 29.93 8.56 -27.59
N VAL A 13 29.59 7.41 -28.16
CA VAL A 13 28.34 7.22 -28.90
C VAL A 13 27.21 7.49 -27.91
N ALA A 14 26.45 8.56 -28.15
CA ALA A 14 25.28 8.94 -27.37
C ALA A 14 24.40 7.71 -27.12
N GLY A 15 24.38 7.24 -25.87
CA GLY A 15 23.80 5.97 -25.49
C GLY A 15 22.29 5.97 -25.73
N ARG A 16 21.84 5.26 -26.77
CA ARG A 16 20.45 4.79 -26.82
C ARG A 16 20.23 3.97 -25.55
N THR A 17 19.37 4.46 -24.66
CA THR A 17 18.99 3.72 -23.46
C THR A 17 18.47 2.36 -23.88
N ARG A 18 19.22 1.30 -23.57
CA ARG A 18 18.89 -0.06 -24.00
C ARG A 18 17.64 -0.49 -23.23
N LEU A 19 16.59 -0.85 -23.96
CA LEU A 19 15.33 -1.33 -23.39
C LEU A 19 15.57 -2.57 -22.54
N PHE A 20 14.74 -2.75 -21.51
CA PHE A 20 14.68 -4.01 -20.78
C PHE A 20 14.15 -5.12 -21.69
N PHE A 21 14.53 -6.37 -21.42
CA PHE A 21 14.17 -7.50 -22.28
C PHE A 21 12.64 -7.67 -22.44
N TRP A 22 11.85 -7.38 -21.42
CA TRP A 22 10.38 -7.41 -21.53
C TRP A 22 9.82 -6.30 -22.44
N GLU A 23 10.47 -5.13 -22.50
CA GLU A 23 10.11 -4.05 -23.43
C GLU A 23 10.50 -4.44 -24.87
N GLU A 24 11.67 -5.05 -25.04
CA GLU A 24 12.13 -5.60 -26.32
C GLU A 24 11.18 -6.68 -26.84
N ALA A 25 10.73 -7.62 -25.99
CA ALA A 25 9.75 -8.63 -26.35
C ALA A 25 8.40 -8.03 -26.78
N VAL A 26 7.94 -6.96 -26.12
CA VAL A 26 6.72 -6.23 -26.53
C VAL A 26 6.90 -5.59 -27.90
N GLN A 27 8.06 -4.96 -28.16
CA GLN A 27 8.34 -4.34 -29.46
C GLN A 27 8.46 -5.37 -30.59
N ASP A 28 9.11 -6.49 -30.34
CA ASP A 28 9.22 -7.62 -31.26
C ASP A 28 7.83 -8.14 -31.67
N TRP A 29 6.97 -8.42 -30.68
CA TRP A 29 5.60 -8.89 -30.93
C TRP A 29 4.75 -7.87 -31.70
N ARG A 30 4.82 -6.59 -31.34
CA ARG A 30 4.09 -5.51 -32.03
C ARG A 30 4.56 -5.34 -33.47
N SER A 31 5.85 -5.53 -33.73
CA SER A 31 6.42 -5.45 -35.08
C SER A 31 5.95 -6.62 -35.94
N ALA A 32 6.00 -7.86 -35.43
CA ALA A 32 5.49 -9.04 -36.13
C ALA A 32 4.00 -8.91 -36.48
N ARG A 33 3.19 -8.34 -35.58
CA ARG A 33 1.77 -8.08 -35.82
C ARG A 33 1.53 -7.02 -36.90
N LYS A 34 2.33 -5.95 -36.95
CA LYS A 34 2.24 -4.91 -37.99
C LYS A 34 2.58 -5.45 -39.38
N ASP A 35 3.53 -6.38 -39.46
CA ASP A 35 3.96 -7.02 -40.71
C ASP A 35 2.94 -8.06 -41.24
N GLY A 36 1.77 -8.21 -40.61
CA GLY A 36 0.74 -9.17 -41.02
C GLY A 36 1.12 -10.63 -40.79
N ARG A 37 2.22 -10.92 -40.09
CA ARG A 37 2.61 -12.29 -39.72
C ARG A 37 1.70 -12.78 -38.60
N ARG A 38 1.56 -14.11 -38.46
CA ARG A 38 0.99 -14.68 -37.23
C ARG A 38 1.80 -14.11 -36.05
N PRO A 39 1.16 -13.57 -35.00
CA PRO A 39 1.83 -12.90 -33.90
C PRO A 39 2.65 -13.92 -33.10
N GLN A 40 3.89 -14.13 -33.54
CA GLN A 40 4.86 -15.02 -32.94
C GLN A 40 6.12 -14.21 -32.64
N PHE A 41 6.74 -14.50 -31.51
CA PHE A 41 8.02 -13.91 -31.14
C PHE A 41 9.12 -14.35 -32.13
N SER A 42 10.11 -13.50 -32.35
CA SER A 42 11.33 -13.90 -33.05
C SER A 42 12.03 -15.06 -32.35
N GLU A 43 12.85 -15.81 -33.10
CA GLU A 43 13.62 -16.93 -32.55
C GLU A 43 14.48 -16.51 -31.35
N TYR A 44 15.08 -15.32 -31.42
CA TYR A 44 15.83 -14.72 -30.32
C TYR A 44 14.97 -14.60 -29.05
N VAL A 45 13.81 -13.93 -29.14
CA VAL A 45 12.93 -13.73 -27.99
C VAL A 45 12.37 -15.06 -27.48
N ALA A 46 11.97 -15.97 -28.38
CA ALA A 46 11.46 -17.29 -28.01
C ALA A 46 12.50 -18.15 -27.28
N ARG A 47 13.76 -18.15 -27.75
CA ARG A 47 14.89 -18.84 -27.10
C ARG A 47 15.21 -18.23 -25.74
N SER A 48 15.25 -16.90 -25.65
CA SER A 48 15.49 -16.19 -24.40
C SER A 48 14.38 -16.45 -23.36
N LEU A 49 13.11 -16.44 -23.77
CA LEU A 49 11.99 -16.80 -22.90
C LEU A 49 12.08 -18.25 -22.40
N ARG A 50 12.61 -19.18 -23.21
CA ARG A 50 12.87 -20.56 -22.79
C ARG A 50 13.97 -20.63 -21.73
N ALA A 51 15.10 -19.98 -21.98
CA ALA A 51 16.21 -19.88 -21.02
C ALA A 51 15.75 -19.31 -19.66
N LEU A 52 14.91 -18.27 -19.68
CA LEU A 52 14.35 -17.69 -18.45
C LEU A 52 13.45 -18.65 -17.67
N ARG A 53 12.73 -19.57 -18.32
CA ARG A 53 11.94 -20.59 -17.61
C ARG A 53 12.82 -21.70 -17.04
N GLU A 54 13.88 -22.07 -17.74
CA GLU A 54 14.85 -23.07 -17.27
C GLU A 54 15.70 -22.54 -16.11
N GLY A 55 15.83 -21.21 -16.00
CA GLY A 55 16.51 -20.51 -14.91
C GLY A 55 15.71 -20.41 -13.60
N VAL A 56 14.48 -20.92 -13.51
CA VAL A 56 13.68 -20.87 -12.29
C VAL A 56 14.40 -21.62 -11.16
N GLY A 57 14.60 -20.95 -10.03
CA GLY A 57 15.31 -21.50 -8.87
C GLY A 57 16.84 -21.46 -9.00
N ARG A 58 17.41 -21.00 -10.12
CA ARG A 58 18.85 -20.77 -10.26
C ARG A 58 19.25 -19.40 -9.74
N GLU A 59 20.43 -19.33 -9.15
CA GLU A 59 21.03 -18.07 -8.68
C GLU A 59 21.42 -17.16 -9.85
N ALA A 60 21.39 -15.85 -9.61
CA ALA A 60 21.77 -14.86 -10.61
C ALA A 60 23.24 -15.06 -11.06
N ALA A 61 23.54 -14.74 -12.32
CA ALA A 61 24.85 -14.88 -12.95
C ALA A 61 25.41 -16.31 -13.13
N THR A 62 24.76 -17.35 -12.59
CA THR A 62 25.19 -18.76 -12.74
C THR A 62 24.87 -19.35 -14.11
N ASP A 63 23.81 -18.91 -14.76
CA ASP A 63 23.38 -19.40 -16.07
C ASP A 63 23.88 -18.47 -17.20
N PRO A 64 24.79 -18.92 -18.09
CA PRO A 64 25.27 -18.11 -19.19
C PRO A 64 24.17 -17.74 -20.21
N SER A 65 23.12 -18.55 -20.33
CA SER A 65 22.07 -18.36 -21.33
C SER A 65 21.21 -17.12 -21.07
N THR A 66 21.05 -16.71 -19.80
CA THR A 66 20.27 -15.53 -19.40
C THR A 66 21.09 -14.24 -19.41
N ARG A 67 22.43 -14.31 -19.44
CA ARG A 67 23.31 -13.12 -19.44
C ARG A 67 23.02 -12.15 -20.57
N SER A 68 22.62 -12.65 -21.74
CA SER A 68 22.34 -11.82 -22.92
C SER A 68 21.09 -10.94 -22.80
N VAL A 69 20.18 -11.26 -21.86
CA VAL A 69 18.93 -10.52 -21.64
C VAL A 69 18.98 -9.55 -20.45
N HIS A 70 20.01 -9.66 -19.61
CA HIS A 70 20.29 -8.64 -18.60
C HIS A 70 20.65 -7.30 -19.23
N ARG A 71 20.22 -6.21 -18.59
CA ARG A 71 20.53 -4.82 -18.96
C ARG A 71 21.17 -4.05 -17.82
N VAL A 72 21.00 -4.51 -16.58
CA VAL A 72 21.81 -4.04 -15.45
C VAL A 72 23.21 -4.65 -15.60
N PRO A 73 24.27 -3.84 -15.67
CA PRO A 73 25.61 -4.37 -15.80
C PRO A 73 25.99 -5.15 -14.55
N LEU A 74 26.71 -6.26 -14.74
CA LEU A 74 27.44 -6.90 -13.66
C LEU A 74 28.51 -5.91 -13.19
N GLN A 75 28.35 -5.39 -11.98
CA GLN A 75 29.37 -4.61 -11.30
C GLN A 75 30.21 -5.57 -10.47
N ASP A 76 31.53 -5.50 -10.66
CA ASP A 76 32.50 -6.16 -9.79
C ASP A 76 33.08 -5.08 -8.87
N ASP A 77 32.58 -5.02 -7.65
CA ASP A 77 33.10 -4.14 -6.61
C ASP A 77 34.24 -4.82 -5.81
N GLY A 78 34.73 -5.98 -6.26
CA GLY A 78 35.74 -6.79 -5.60
C GLY A 78 35.23 -7.53 -4.35
N SER A 79 33.96 -7.35 -3.96
CA SER A 79 33.36 -8.04 -2.81
C SER A 79 32.90 -9.47 -3.16
N GLY A 80 32.84 -9.79 -4.45
CA GLY A 80 32.24 -11.04 -4.94
C GLY A 80 30.71 -11.09 -4.79
N ARG A 81 30.06 -10.02 -4.33
CA ARG A 81 28.60 -9.93 -4.22
C ARG A 81 28.01 -9.26 -5.46
N LEU A 82 26.91 -9.80 -5.94
CA LEU A 82 26.13 -9.16 -6.98
C LEU A 82 25.37 -7.96 -6.40
N SER A 83 25.26 -6.87 -7.17
CA SER A 83 24.42 -5.74 -6.76
C SER A 83 22.95 -6.16 -6.62
N ASP A 84 22.24 -5.59 -5.63
CA ASP A 84 20.83 -5.89 -5.37
C ASP A 84 19.96 -5.67 -6.61
N ARG A 85 20.29 -4.65 -7.41
CA ARG A 85 19.59 -4.34 -8.66
C ARG A 85 19.79 -5.42 -9.73
N TYR A 86 20.98 -6.03 -9.80
CA TYR A 86 21.22 -7.13 -10.74
C TYR A 86 20.45 -8.39 -10.32
N VAL A 87 20.45 -8.71 -9.02
CA VAL A 87 19.67 -9.82 -8.45
C VAL A 87 18.16 -9.60 -8.68
N ALA A 88 17.67 -8.38 -8.46
CA ALA A 88 16.29 -8.01 -8.73
C ALA A 88 15.92 -8.11 -10.22
N GLU A 89 16.81 -7.72 -11.14
CA GLU A 89 16.60 -7.90 -12.58
C GLU A 89 16.52 -9.38 -12.94
N HIS A 90 17.42 -10.21 -12.42
CA HIS A 90 17.37 -11.67 -12.63
C HIS A 90 16.00 -12.21 -12.23
N HIS A 91 15.53 -11.90 -11.02
CA HIS A 91 14.22 -12.35 -10.56
C HIS A 91 13.06 -11.81 -11.41
N ALA A 92 13.09 -10.54 -11.80
CA ALA A 92 12.08 -9.96 -12.69
C ALA A 92 12.04 -10.67 -14.06
N LEU A 93 13.20 -11.00 -14.61
CA LEU A 93 13.32 -11.74 -15.88
C LEU A 93 12.77 -13.16 -15.76
N ILE A 94 13.10 -13.89 -14.69
CA ILE A 94 12.54 -15.23 -14.43
C ILE A 94 11.01 -15.17 -14.29
N LEU A 95 10.49 -14.21 -13.52
CA LEU A 95 9.05 -13.99 -13.37
C LEU A 95 8.39 -13.62 -14.72
N PHE A 96 9.05 -12.82 -15.56
CA PHE A 96 8.56 -12.47 -16.89
C PHE A 96 8.52 -13.68 -17.83
N GLY A 97 9.58 -14.50 -17.85
CA GLY A 97 9.65 -15.72 -18.65
C GLY A 97 8.56 -16.73 -18.27
N LEU A 98 8.27 -16.86 -16.97
CA LEU A 98 7.15 -17.65 -16.46
C LEU A 98 5.79 -17.08 -16.86
N HIS A 99 5.60 -15.76 -16.75
CA HIS A 99 4.33 -15.10 -17.08
C HIS A 99 4.01 -15.19 -18.57
N GLN A 100 4.99 -14.94 -19.42
CA GLN A 100 4.82 -14.94 -20.86
C GLN A 100 4.61 -16.35 -21.43
N HIS A 101 4.87 -17.41 -20.64
CA HIS A 101 4.76 -18.78 -21.09
C HIS A 101 3.33 -19.13 -21.53
N ALA A 102 3.16 -19.45 -22.82
CA ALA A 102 1.86 -19.74 -23.42
C ALA A 102 0.83 -18.59 -23.33
N ALA A 103 1.27 -17.36 -23.05
CA ALA A 103 0.45 -16.16 -23.26
C ALA A 103 0.50 -15.77 -24.75
N SER A 104 -0.65 -15.46 -25.33
CA SER A 104 -0.81 -15.07 -26.74
C SER A 104 -0.40 -13.62 -27.00
N GLU A 105 -0.52 -12.77 -25.99
CA GLU A 105 -0.11 -11.37 -26.02
C GLU A 105 1.04 -11.08 -25.03
N PRO A 106 1.76 -9.96 -25.20
CA PRO A 106 2.77 -9.54 -24.25
C PRO A 106 2.17 -9.24 -22.87
N VAL A 107 2.71 -9.90 -21.85
CA VAL A 107 2.27 -9.75 -20.46
C VAL A 107 2.85 -8.51 -19.77
N HIS A 108 3.86 -7.87 -20.35
CA HIS A 108 4.34 -6.58 -19.86
C HIS A 108 3.37 -5.46 -20.24
N ARG A 109 2.72 -4.86 -19.23
CA ARG A 109 1.73 -3.78 -19.39
C ARG A 109 2.14 -2.58 -18.52
N PRO A 110 2.70 -1.51 -19.10
CA PRO A 110 3.06 -0.31 -18.36
C PRO A 110 1.88 0.24 -17.55
N GLY A 111 2.13 0.62 -16.30
CA GLY A 111 1.12 1.17 -15.38
C GLY A 111 0.34 0.13 -14.56
N VAL A 112 0.36 -1.16 -14.94
CA VAL A 112 -0.31 -2.22 -14.15
C VAL A 112 0.64 -2.72 -13.07
N GLY A 113 0.61 -2.14 -11.87
CA GLY A 113 1.39 -2.64 -10.74
C GLY A 113 0.79 -3.88 -10.07
N LEU A 114 1.51 -4.47 -9.12
CA LEU A 114 1.10 -5.74 -8.50
C LEU A 114 -0.25 -5.65 -7.77
N GLY A 115 -0.50 -4.54 -7.05
CA GLY A 115 -1.77 -4.33 -6.36
C GLY A 115 -2.95 -4.26 -7.34
N THR A 116 -2.77 -3.55 -8.46
CA THR A 116 -3.78 -3.44 -9.52
C THR A 116 -4.02 -4.81 -10.16
N ALA A 117 -2.96 -5.57 -10.46
CA ALA A 117 -3.07 -6.91 -11.03
C ALA A 117 -3.83 -7.87 -10.10
N CYS A 118 -3.58 -7.83 -8.79
CA CYS A 118 -4.32 -8.62 -7.80
C CYS A 118 -5.79 -8.20 -7.69
N LEU A 119 -6.10 -6.90 -7.78
CA LEU A 119 -7.49 -6.44 -7.82
C LEU A 119 -8.22 -6.94 -9.07
N LEU A 120 -7.56 -6.90 -10.24
CA LEU A 120 -8.11 -7.45 -11.47
C LEU A 120 -8.33 -8.97 -11.37
N LEU A 121 -7.38 -9.70 -10.75
CA LEU A 121 -7.48 -11.15 -10.54
C LEU A 121 -8.63 -11.51 -9.60
N ARG A 122 -8.86 -10.70 -8.58
CA ARG A 122 -10.02 -10.85 -7.69
C ARG A 122 -11.33 -10.65 -8.46
N ARG A 123 -11.39 -9.67 -9.37
CA ARG A 123 -12.58 -9.36 -10.18
C ARG A 123 -12.81 -10.31 -11.35
N SER A 124 -11.82 -11.09 -11.76
CA SER A 124 -11.97 -12.04 -12.87
C SER A 124 -12.70 -13.32 -12.47
N GLU A 125 -12.99 -13.51 -11.17
CA GLU A 125 -13.64 -14.70 -10.60
C GLU A 125 -12.92 -16.03 -10.90
N ALA A 126 -11.70 -15.98 -11.46
CA ALA A 126 -10.86 -17.16 -11.69
C ALA A 126 -10.44 -17.85 -10.38
N LEU A 127 -10.52 -17.12 -9.26
CA LEU A 127 -10.26 -17.58 -7.90
C LEU A 127 -11.26 -16.91 -6.95
N SER A 128 -11.49 -17.52 -5.78
CA SER A 128 -12.22 -16.84 -4.72
C SER A 128 -11.45 -15.62 -4.21
N GLU A 129 -12.16 -14.57 -3.79
CA GLU A 129 -11.53 -13.33 -3.30
C GLU A 129 -10.52 -13.61 -2.18
N ALA A 130 -10.91 -14.45 -1.22
CA ALA A 130 -10.05 -14.87 -0.12
C ALA A 130 -8.77 -15.61 -0.59
N ALA A 131 -8.81 -16.33 -1.72
CA ALA A 131 -7.63 -17.01 -2.26
C ALA A 131 -6.63 -16.04 -2.90
N VAL A 132 -7.10 -14.94 -3.49
CA VAL A 132 -6.25 -13.86 -4.00
C VAL A 132 -5.64 -13.09 -2.83
N GLU A 133 -6.46 -12.73 -1.84
CA GLU A 133 -6.00 -12.00 -0.65
C GLU A 133 -4.94 -12.76 0.13
N ARG A 134 -5.12 -14.07 0.37
CA ARG A 134 -4.09 -14.89 1.06
C ARG A 134 -2.74 -14.86 0.33
N ARG A 135 -2.73 -14.91 -1.00
CA ARG A 135 -1.49 -14.89 -1.79
C ARG A 135 -0.82 -13.53 -1.78
N LEU A 136 -1.62 -12.46 -1.87
CA LEU A 136 -1.13 -11.10 -1.78
C LEU A 136 -0.58 -10.80 -0.38
N ILE A 137 -1.27 -11.22 0.68
CA ILE A 137 -0.79 -11.12 2.06
C ILE A 137 0.51 -11.89 2.22
N ALA A 138 0.61 -13.13 1.73
CA ALA A 138 1.85 -13.91 1.81
C ALA A 138 3.03 -13.20 1.14
N ALA A 139 2.83 -12.62 -0.05
CA ALA A 139 3.86 -11.81 -0.70
C ALA A 139 4.22 -10.55 0.11
N ALA A 140 3.22 -9.87 0.69
CA ALA A 140 3.42 -8.67 1.50
C ALA A 140 4.12 -8.93 2.84
N THR A 141 4.02 -10.15 3.38
CA THR A 141 4.67 -10.56 4.62
C THR A 141 6.02 -11.23 4.42
N ALA A 142 6.51 -11.33 3.18
CA ALA A 142 7.81 -11.91 2.90
C ALA A 142 8.93 -11.18 3.65
N GLN A 143 9.82 -11.94 4.27
CA GLN A 143 10.89 -11.45 5.13
C GLN A 143 12.10 -10.95 4.34
N ASP A 144 12.29 -11.47 3.12
CA ASP A 144 13.38 -11.10 2.21
C ASP A 144 12.92 -11.18 0.74
N LEU A 145 13.79 -10.74 -0.18
CA LEU A 145 13.52 -10.77 -1.61
C LEU A 145 13.30 -12.19 -2.14
N HIS A 146 13.99 -13.20 -1.60
CA HIS A 146 13.90 -14.57 -2.08
C HIS A 146 12.51 -15.16 -1.79
N GLU A 147 12.02 -15.03 -0.56
CA GLU A 147 10.67 -15.43 -0.16
C GLU A 147 9.61 -14.69 -1.00
N LEU A 148 9.77 -13.38 -1.21
CA LEU A 148 8.87 -12.61 -2.05
C LEU A 148 8.80 -13.21 -3.46
N VAL A 149 9.94 -13.50 -4.08
CA VAL A 149 10.00 -14.07 -5.43
C VAL A 149 9.32 -15.44 -5.48
N GLN A 150 9.46 -16.29 -4.47
CA GLN A 150 8.75 -17.57 -4.40
C GLN A 150 7.22 -17.38 -4.35
N HIS A 151 6.73 -16.35 -3.63
CA HIS A 151 5.30 -16.01 -3.66
C HIS A 151 4.87 -15.50 -5.03
N LEU A 152 5.65 -14.63 -5.66
CA LEU A 152 5.35 -14.09 -7.00
C LEU A 152 5.37 -15.18 -8.08
N GLN A 153 6.28 -16.16 -7.99
CA GLN A 153 6.33 -17.31 -8.90
C GLN A 153 5.04 -18.15 -8.87
N ARG A 154 4.37 -18.21 -7.72
CA ARG A 154 3.07 -18.90 -7.55
C ARG A 154 1.88 -18.03 -7.98
N LEU A 155 2.04 -16.70 -7.96
CA LEU A 155 0.99 -15.74 -8.31
C LEU A 155 0.92 -15.47 -9.82
N VAL A 156 2.07 -15.30 -10.46
CA VAL A 156 2.20 -14.94 -11.89
C VAL A 156 1.43 -15.91 -12.83
N PRO A 157 1.46 -17.24 -12.64
CA PRO A 157 0.69 -18.15 -13.47
C PRO A 157 -0.84 -17.94 -13.38
N LEU A 158 -1.33 -17.42 -12.26
CA LEU A 158 -2.75 -17.11 -12.05
C LEU A 158 -3.13 -15.81 -12.77
N LEU A 159 -2.26 -14.79 -12.70
CA LEU A 159 -2.42 -13.57 -13.50
C LEU A 159 -2.52 -13.90 -14.99
N ARG A 160 -1.62 -14.77 -15.46
CA ARG A 160 -1.64 -15.29 -16.83
C ARG A 160 -2.97 -15.98 -17.20
N GLN A 161 -3.47 -16.87 -16.35
CA GLN A 161 -4.74 -17.59 -16.59
C GLN A 161 -5.94 -16.63 -16.74
N ALA A 162 -5.88 -15.48 -16.06
CA ALA A 162 -6.87 -14.43 -16.15
C ALA A 162 -6.55 -13.36 -17.22
N ASP A 163 -5.52 -13.56 -18.04
CA ASP A 163 -5.03 -12.60 -19.06
C ASP A 163 -4.66 -11.21 -18.49
N ILE A 164 -4.10 -11.19 -17.28
CA ILE A 164 -3.71 -9.97 -16.57
C ILE A 164 -2.21 -9.75 -16.71
N GLY A 165 -1.82 -8.66 -17.38
CA GLY A 165 -0.42 -8.25 -17.48
C GLY A 165 0.11 -7.55 -16.22
N LEU A 166 1.41 -7.28 -16.21
CA LEU A 166 2.12 -6.60 -15.12
C LEU A 166 3.20 -5.66 -15.67
N ASP A 167 3.41 -4.52 -15.01
CA ASP A 167 4.50 -3.60 -15.29
C ASP A 167 5.81 -4.13 -14.69
N TYR A 168 6.52 -4.95 -15.45
CA TYR A 168 7.84 -5.49 -15.07
C TYR A 168 8.92 -4.43 -14.82
N THR A 169 8.85 -3.27 -15.48
CA THR A 169 9.79 -2.16 -15.24
C THR A 169 9.57 -1.59 -13.85
N ARG A 170 8.31 -1.51 -13.40
CA ARG A 170 7.97 -1.19 -12.03
C ARG A 170 8.33 -2.30 -11.05
N LEU A 171 7.99 -3.55 -11.36
CA LEU A 171 8.31 -4.68 -10.48
C LEU A 171 9.81 -4.74 -10.21
N LEU A 172 10.67 -4.52 -11.20
CA LEU A 172 12.13 -4.42 -11.00
C LEU A 172 12.50 -3.39 -9.92
N ARG A 173 11.91 -2.19 -9.98
CA ARG A 173 12.18 -1.14 -8.96
C ARG A 173 11.71 -1.57 -7.58
N GLU A 174 10.57 -2.24 -7.48
CA GLU A 174 10.01 -2.73 -6.22
C GLU A 174 10.84 -3.87 -5.63
N LEU A 175 11.30 -4.81 -6.45
CA LEU A 175 12.22 -5.88 -6.03
C LEU A 175 13.57 -5.31 -5.59
N THR A 176 14.11 -4.31 -6.29
CA THR A 176 15.36 -3.64 -5.90
C THR A 176 15.22 -2.92 -4.56
N ALA A 177 14.06 -2.33 -4.29
CA ALA A 177 13.78 -1.59 -3.05
C ALA A 177 13.46 -2.50 -1.85
N TRP A 178 13.19 -3.80 -2.08
CA TRP A 178 12.60 -4.68 -1.07
C TRP A 178 13.50 -4.91 0.16
N ASP A 179 14.79 -5.12 -0.07
CA ASP A 179 15.78 -5.34 0.98
C ASP A 179 16.64 -4.09 1.26
N ALA A 180 16.53 -3.04 0.43
CA ALA A 180 17.22 -1.77 0.59
C ALA A 180 16.59 -0.82 1.64
N GLY A 181 15.68 -1.32 2.48
CA GLY A 181 15.00 -0.54 3.54
C GLY A 181 13.72 0.17 3.11
N ASP A 182 13.36 0.15 1.83
CA ASP A 182 12.18 0.83 1.26
C ASP A 182 10.95 -0.08 1.16
N ARG A 183 10.93 -1.21 1.86
CA ARG A 183 9.83 -2.19 1.84
C ARG A 183 8.47 -1.56 2.14
N ASN A 184 8.38 -0.69 3.14
CA ASN A 184 7.12 -0.05 3.51
C ASN A 184 6.52 0.78 2.36
N ARG A 185 7.37 1.41 1.55
CA ARG A 185 6.96 2.17 0.37
C ARG A 185 6.37 1.24 -0.69
N VAL A 186 6.99 0.09 -0.93
CA VAL A 186 6.47 -0.94 -1.84
C VAL A 186 5.12 -1.46 -1.35
N LEU A 187 5.02 -1.82 -0.06
CA LEU A 187 3.77 -2.30 0.54
C LEU A 187 2.64 -1.29 0.43
N ARG A 188 2.89 -0.01 0.75
CA ARG A 188 1.90 1.05 0.55
C ARG A 188 1.47 1.15 -0.90
N SER A 189 2.42 1.12 -1.82
CA SER A 189 2.16 1.20 -3.26
C SER A 189 1.21 0.09 -3.71
N TRP A 190 1.49 -1.16 -3.33
CA TRP A 190 0.63 -2.31 -3.62
C TRP A 190 -0.76 -2.18 -2.99
N GLY A 191 -0.84 -1.78 -1.71
CA GLY A 191 -2.12 -1.63 -1.03
C GLY A 191 -3.03 -0.57 -1.65
N MET A 192 -2.46 0.57 -2.03
CA MET A 192 -3.22 1.67 -2.62
C MET A 192 -3.67 1.38 -4.05
N GLN A 193 -2.91 0.58 -4.78
CA GLN A 193 -3.33 0.04 -6.07
C GLN A 193 -4.42 -1.02 -5.95
N TYR A 194 -4.36 -1.86 -4.90
CA TYR A 194 -5.34 -2.90 -4.66
C TYR A 194 -6.73 -2.33 -4.32
N THR A 195 -6.81 -1.15 -3.69
CA THR A 195 -8.08 -0.49 -3.38
C THR A 195 -8.60 0.45 -4.46
N ASP A 196 -7.67 1.16 -5.10
CA ASP A 196 -7.97 2.12 -6.15
C ASP A 196 -6.91 1.95 -7.26
N PRO A 197 -7.24 1.25 -8.36
CA PRO A 197 -6.27 0.96 -9.42
C PRO A 197 -5.89 2.21 -10.23
N GLY A 198 -6.46 3.38 -9.93
CA GLY A 198 -6.28 4.59 -10.71
C GLY A 198 -6.99 4.48 -12.04
N THR A 199 -8.33 4.40 -11.99
CA THR A 199 -9.13 4.75 -13.17
C THR A 199 -8.79 6.19 -13.52
N PRO A 200 -8.49 6.54 -14.79
CA PRO A 200 -8.34 7.94 -15.16
C PRO A 200 -9.59 8.68 -14.71
N ALA A 201 -9.41 9.89 -14.16
CA ALA A 201 -10.54 10.78 -13.90
C ALA A 201 -11.40 10.81 -15.18
N PRO A 202 -12.73 10.64 -15.08
CA PRO A 202 -13.57 10.67 -16.27
C PRO A 202 -13.29 11.98 -17.00
N THR A 203 -12.78 11.88 -18.24
CA THR A 203 -12.89 12.97 -19.20
C THR A 203 -14.38 13.15 -19.44
N ASP A 204 -14.84 14.37 -19.17
CA ASP A 204 -16.19 14.88 -19.36
C ASP A 204 -17.19 14.52 -18.25
N GLY A 205 -17.44 15.51 -17.37
CA GLY A 205 -18.75 15.80 -16.76
C GLY A 205 -19.46 14.74 -15.90
N GLU A 206 -18.96 13.51 -15.83
CA GLU A 206 -19.56 12.43 -15.05
C GLU A 206 -19.17 12.60 -13.58
N VAL A 207 -20.16 13.10 -12.84
CA VAL A 207 -20.33 13.10 -11.38
C VAL A 207 -19.10 12.57 -10.64
N ALA A 208 -18.35 13.48 -10.00
CA ALA A 208 -17.29 13.16 -9.05
C ALA A 208 -17.75 11.98 -8.18
N GLY A 209 -17.25 10.78 -8.51
CA GLY A 209 -17.88 9.53 -8.09
C GLY A 209 -18.05 9.53 -6.58
N GLN A 210 -19.30 9.39 -6.12
CA GLN A 210 -19.71 9.40 -4.72
C GLN A 210 -18.60 8.92 -3.82
N GLU A 211 -18.10 9.82 -2.99
CA GLU A 211 -17.03 9.55 -2.04
C GLU A 211 -17.45 8.31 -1.24
N ARG A 212 -16.69 7.21 -1.37
CA ARG A 212 -17.05 5.97 -0.70
C ARG A 212 -17.04 6.26 0.80
N ALA A 213 -18.17 6.05 1.45
CA ALA A 213 -18.28 6.24 2.89
C ALA A 213 -17.14 5.48 3.60
N PRO A 214 -16.52 6.10 4.61
CA PRO A 214 -15.43 5.48 5.32
C PRO A 214 -15.90 4.20 6.01
N TYR A 215 -14.98 3.25 6.20
CA TYR A 215 -15.33 1.92 6.66
C TYR A 215 -16.08 1.90 8.01
N TRP A 216 -15.71 2.77 8.95
CA TRP A 216 -16.39 2.87 10.25
C TRP A 216 -17.86 3.28 10.14
N ALA A 217 -18.26 3.99 9.07
CA ALA A 217 -19.65 4.35 8.83
C ALA A 217 -20.45 3.20 8.19
N THR A 218 -19.78 2.33 7.44
CA THR A 218 -20.39 1.19 6.76
C THR A 218 -20.29 -0.13 7.53
N PHE A 219 -19.52 -0.19 8.62
CA PHE A 219 -19.29 -1.40 9.40
C PHE A 219 -20.60 -2.05 9.86
N ASP A 220 -20.76 -3.34 9.57
CA ASP A 220 -21.90 -4.15 10.00
C ASP A 220 -21.45 -5.21 11.02
N SER A 221 -21.90 -5.04 12.26
CA SER A 221 -21.66 -6.00 13.34
C SER A 221 -22.33 -7.36 13.13
N GLY A 222 -23.36 -7.42 12.28
CA GLY A 222 -24.08 -8.65 11.95
C GLY A 222 -23.40 -9.49 10.86
N SER A 223 -22.38 -8.94 10.19
CA SER A 223 -21.61 -9.67 9.19
C SER A 223 -20.89 -10.86 9.82
N PRO A 224 -20.88 -12.06 9.18
CA PRO A 224 -20.10 -13.20 9.66
C PRO A 224 -18.60 -12.90 9.74
N ASP A 225 -18.12 -11.94 8.95
CA ASP A 225 -16.72 -11.56 8.88
C ASP A 225 -16.35 -10.43 9.85
N ALA A 226 -17.31 -9.83 10.56
CA ALA A 226 -17.09 -8.65 11.40
C ALA A 226 -15.93 -8.81 12.40
N ALA A 227 -15.81 -9.98 13.03
CA ALA A 227 -14.72 -10.27 13.95
C ALA A 227 -13.34 -10.32 13.26
N ALA A 228 -13.29 -10.91 12.05
CA ALA A 228 -12.08 -11.00 11.24
C ALA A 228 -11.67 -9.64 10.69
N GLU A 229 -12.62 -8.83 10.23
CA GLU A 229 -12.38 -7.46 9.75
C GLU A 229 -11.81 -6.58 10.88
N LEU A 230 -12.40 -6.62 12.07
CA LEU A 230 -11.88 -5.88 13.22
C LEU A 230 -10.49 -6.39 13.64
N ALA A 231 -10.22 -7.69 13.52
CA ALA A 231 -8.88 -8.24 13.78
C ALA A 231 -7.86 -7.74 12.76
N ALA A 232 -8.21 -7.71 11.48
CA ALA A 232 -7.38 -7.16 10.42
C ALA A 232 -7.04 -5.68 10.68
N LEU A 233 -8.02 -4.87 11.06
CA LEU A 233 -7.78 -3.46 11.42
C LEU A 233 -6.90 -3.30 12.66
N ARG A 234 -7.09 -4.11 13.70
CA ARG A 234 -6.25 -4.07 14.91
C ARG A 234 -4.79 -4.46 14.64
N SER A 235 -4.53 -5.28 13.63
CA SER A 235 -3.16 -5.62 13.24
C SER A 235 -2.35 -4.41 12.74
N GLY A 236 -3.01 -3.29 12.43
CA GLY A 236 -2.39 -2.00 12.13
C GLY A 236 -1.87 -1.20 13.32
N ILE A 237 -2.24 -1.57 14.56
CA ILE A 237 -1.87 -0.76 15.73
C ILE A 237 -0.34 -0.69 15.84
N GLY A 238 0.21 0.53 15.82
CA GLY A 238 1.65 0.78 15.90
C GLY A 238 2.42 0.44 14.63
N ARG A 239 1.75 0.15 13.52
CA ARG A 239 2.35 -0.07 12.21
C ARG A 239 2.28 1.20 11.37
N GLU A 240 3.19 1.32 10.41
CA GLU A 240 3.18 2.45 9.49
C GLU A 240 1.96 2.35 8.54
N PRO A 241 1.26 3.47 8.27
CA PRO A 241 0.06 3.46 7.43
C PRO A 241 0.26 2.79 6.07
N GLY A 242 -0.71 1.98 5.67
CA GLY A 242 -0.71 1.25 4.39
C GLY A 242 0.32 0.10 4.27
N THR A 243 1.09 -0.23 5.31
CA THR A 243 2.05 -1.35 5.27
C THR A 243 1.45 -2.70 5.63
N VAL A 244 0.26 -2.71 6.26
CA VAL A 244 -0.40 -3.93 6.72
C VAL A 244 -1.39 -4.42 5.66
N ALA A 245 -1.04 -5.52 4.98
CA ALA A 245 -1.82 -6.03 3.86
C ALA A 245 -3.26 -6.41 4.21
N ALA A 246 -3.47 -6.98 5.40
CA ALA A 246 -4.81 -7.31 5.88
C ALA A 246 -5.72 -6.06 6.01
N MET A 247 -5.16 -4.86 6.14
CA MET A 247 -5.94 -3.63 6.21
C MET A 247 -6.31 -3.05 4.85
N TRP A 248 -5.64 -3.48 3.77
CA TRP A 248 -5.83 -2.87 2.45
C TRP A 248 -7.30 -2.79 2.02
N PRO A 249 -8.13 -3.84 2.14
CA PRO A 249 -9.54 -3.77 1.75
C PRO A 249 -10.38 -2.65 2.40
N PHE A 250 -9.92 -2.08 3.52
CA PHE A 250 -10.69 -1.13 4.33
C PHE A 250 -10.34 0.33 4.08
N TYR A 251 -9.21 0.64 3.42
CA TYR A 251 -8.91 2.03 3.06
C TYR A 251 -9.90 2.55 2.01
N ARG A 252 -10.27 3.83 2.15
CA ARG A 252 -11.13 4.57 1.24
C ARG A 252 -10.45 5.84 0.71
N THR A 253 -9.32 6.24 1.29
CA THR A 253 -8.50 7.36 0.79
C THR A 253 -8.13 7.13 -0.67
N ARG A 254 -8.48 8.10 -1.51
CA ARG A 254 -8.01 8.16 -2.90
C ARG A 254 -6.74 8.98 -2.98
N MET A 255 -5.89 8.60 -3.92
CA MET A 255 -4.59 9.20 -4.11
C MET A 255 -4.31 9.30 -5.61
N ALA A 256 -3.76 10.42 -6.08
CA ALA A 256 -3.36 10.53 -7.48
C ALA A 256 -2.32 9.45 -7.85
N SER A 257 -2.36 8.97 -9.09
CA SER A 257 -1.55 7.83 -9.55
C SER A 257 -0.07 8.02 -9.24
N GLU A 258 0.48 9.22 -9.42
CA GLU A 258 1.89 9.50 -9.14
C GLU A 258 2.30 9.22 -7.67
N TRP A 259 1.44 9.56 -6.70
CA TRP A 259 1.70 9.37 -5.26
C TRP A 259 1.40 7.93 -4.85
N ARG A 260 0.32 7.37 -5.43
CA ARG A 260 -0.09 5.97 -5.25
C ARG A 260 1.03 5.04 -5.68
N ASP A 261 1.56 5.29 -6.87
CA ASP A 261 2.57 4.45 -7.49
C ASP A 261 3.93 4.56 -6.81
N LYS A 262 4.22 5.75 -6.27
CA LYS A 262 5.36 5.97 -5.41
C LYS A 262 5.18 5.42 -3.99
N GLY A 263 4.01 4.88 -3.62
CA GLY A 263 3.76 4.45 -2.24
C GLY A 263 3.99 5.57 -1.23
N SER A 264 3.60 6.80 -1.58
CA SER A 264 3.79 7.97 -0.72
C SER A 264 2.92 7.89 0.53
N LEU A 265 3.48 8.31 1.66
CA LEU A 265 2.73 8.44 2.91
C LEU A 265 2.07 9.83 2.94
N THR A 266 0.75 9.88 2.74
CA THR A 266 -0.03 11.12 2.78
C THR A 266 -0.68 11.32 4.15
N ARG A 267 -0.96 12.58 4.51
CA ARG A 267 -1.70 12.92 5.74
C ARG A 267 -3.08 12.26 5.78
N ASP A 268 -3.76 12.16 4.62
CA ASP A 268 -5.05 11.47 4.50
C ASP A 268 -4.96 9.97 4.83
N LEU A 269 -3.96 9.28 4.27
CA LEU A 269 -3.75 7.85 4.52
C LEU A 269 -3.35 7.61 5.98
N ALA A 270 -2.49 8.47 6.54
CA ALA A 270 -2.07 8.39 7.93
C ALA A 270 -3.26 8.58 8.89
N ALA A 271 -4.07 9.61 8.69
CA ALA A 271 -5.26 9.86 9.48
C ALA A 271 -6.27 8.71 9.37
N GLU A 272 -6.58 8.24 8.16
CA GLU A 272 -7.49 7.11 7.97
C GLU A 272 -6.99 5.83 8.65
N HIS A 273 -5.70 5.50 8.51
CA HIS A 273 -5.11 4.34 9.18
C HIS A 273 -5.30 4.39 10.70
N ILE A 274 -4.97 5.52 11.31
CA ILE A 274 -5.10 5.71 12.76
C ILE A 274 -6.56 5.54 13.18
N VAL A 275 -7.49 6.18 12.48
CA VAL A 275 -8.94 6.11 12.79
C VAL A 275 -9.48 4.69 12.63
N LEU A 276 -9.07 3.94 11.60
CA LEU A 276 -9.43 2.53 11.43
C LEU A 276 -8.98 1.67 12.63
N THR A 277 -7.74 1.86 13.08
CA THR A 277 -7.20 1.10 14.22
C THR A 277 -7.90 1.46 15.55
N LEU A 278 -8.20 2.75 15.75
CA LEU A 278 -8.95 3.23 16.92
C LEU A 278 -10.38 2.70 16.92
N PHE A 279 -11.06 2.74 15.78
CA PHE A 279 -12.41 2.21 15.60
C PHE A 279 -12.44 0.72 15.92
N ALA A 280 -11.49 -0.06 15.37
CA ALA A 280 -11.48 -1.49 15.56
C ALA A 280 -11.26 -1.94 17.02
N ARG A 281 -10.51 -1.14 17.79
CA ARG A 281 -10.35 -1.33 19.24
C ARG A 281 -11.61 -0.91 19.99
N HIS A 282 -12.27 0.16 19.58
CA HIS A 282 -13.48 0.65 20.22
C HIS A 282 -14.68 -0.27 19.98
N GLN A 283 -14.81 -0.83 18.78
CA GLN A 283 -15.95 -1.63 18.35
C GLN A 283 -15.96 -3.05 18.92
N GLN A 284 -14.80 -3.57 19.37
CA GLN A 284 -14.56 -5.00 19.65
C GLN A 284 -15.57 -5.67 20.60
N THR A 285 -16.07 -4.96 21.61
CA THR A 285 -16.96 -5.52 22.65
C THR A 285 -18.41 -5.08 22.49
N HIS A 286 -18.76 -4.47 21.35
CA HIS A 286 -20.08 -3.86 21.13
C HIS A 286 -20.75 -4.40 19.88
N ALA A 287 -22.01 -4.79 20.03
CA ALA A 287 -22.88 -5.10 18.90
C ALA A 287 -23.34 -3.82 18.19
N ARG A 288 -23.66 -2.75 18.93
CA ARG A 288 -23.99 -1.46 18.31
C ARG A 288 -22.74 -0.79 17.74
N ARG A 289 -22.89 -0.01 16.67
CA ARG A 289 -21.77 0.76 16.10
C ARG A 289 -21.29 1.83 17.09
N MET A 290 -19.97 1.91 17.30
CA MET A 290 -19.32 2.92 18.16
C MET A 290 -19.05 4.24 17.43
N HIS A 291 -19.18 4.26 16.10
CA HIS A 291 -19.21 5.50 15.34
C HIS A 291 -20.58 6.17 15.51
N VAL A 292 -20.58 7.37 16.09
CA VAL A 292 -21.77 8.20 16.32
C VAL A 292 -21.46 9.61 15.84
N ALA A 293 -22.10 10.04 14.75
CA ALA A 293 -21.90 11.38 14.20
C ALA A 293 -22.25 12.45 15.24
N GLY A 294 -21.38 13.46 15.37
CA GLY A 294 -21.53 14.56 16.32
C GLY A 294 -20.94 14.32 17.72
N ASP A 295 -20.66 13.07 18.13
CA ASP A 295 -20.06 12.78 19.44
C ASP A 295 -18.54 13.07 19.40
N SER A 296 -18.15 14.31 19.71
CA SER A 296 -16.74 14.71 19.75
C SER A 296 -16.00 14.06 20.93
N PRO A 297 -14.64 14.02 20.92
CA PRO A 297 -13.85 13.61 22.08
C PRO A 297 -14.24 14.36 23.36
N GLY A 298 -14.60 15.64 23.25
CA GLY A 298 -15.10 16.45 24.36
C GLY A 298 -16.42 15.95 24.91
N THR A 299 -17.43 15.77 24.04
CA THR A 299 -18.73 15.21 24.44
C THR A 299 -18.57 13.83 25.08
N ALA A 300 -17.75 12.96 24.50
CA ALA A 300 -17.50 11.62 25.00
C ALA A 300 -16.80 11.65 26.37
N ALA A 301 -15.81 12.53 26.55
CA ALA A 301 -15.13 12.75 27.82
C ALA A 301 -16.09 13.27 28.91
N GLY A 302 -16.97 14.23 28.57
CA GLY A 302 -17.92 14.79 29.54
C GLY A 302 -18.98 13.78 29.98
N ARG A 303 -19.47 12.94 29.05
CA ARG A 303 -20.36 11.81 29.40
C ARG A 303 -19.66 10.78 30.29
N LEU A 304 -18.39 10.49 30.02
CA LEU A 304 -17.59 9.58 30.84
C LEU A 304 -17.36 10.15 32.25
N ALA A 305 -17.09 11.45 32.37
CA ALA A 305 -16.96 12.16 33.64
C ALA A 305 -18.24 12.08 34.48
N ARG A 306 -19.40 12.36 33.87
CA ARG A 306 -20.70 12.23 34.55
C ARG A 306 -20.96 10.81 35.04
N LYS A 307 -20.65 9.81 34.21
CA LYS A 307 -20.83 8.41 34.57
C LYS A 307 -19.94 8.02 35.76
N ALA A 308 -18.66 8.41 35.74
CA ALA A 308 -17.73 8.17 36.85
C ALA A 308 -18.18 8.87 38.15
N ALA A 309 -18.75 10.08 38.05
CA ALA A 309 -19.31 10.79 39.20
C ALA A 309 -20.54 10.07 39.80
N ALA A 310 -21.36 9.41 38.97
CA ALA A 310 -22.53 8.66 39.39
C ALA A 310 -22.18 7.28 39.98
N ASP A 311 -21.17 6.59 39.45
CA ASP A 311 -20.84 5.19 39.79
C ASP A 311 -20.01 5.03 41.08
N SER A 312 -20.02 6.01 41.99
CA SER A 312 -19.21 6.00 43.24
C SER A 312 -17.68 5.86 43.04
N GLU A 313 -17.16 5.95 41.80
CA GLU A 313 -15.71 6.01 41.51
C GLU A 313 -15.04 7.29 42.07
N GLY A 314 -15.85 8.25 42.51
CA GLY A 314 -15.45 9.37 43.33
C GLY A 314 -14.81 10.53 42.54
N LYS A 315 -14.64 11.67 43.22
CA LYS A 315 -14.02 12.88 42.64
C LYS A 315 -12.63 12.65 42.05
N ALA A 316 -11.88 11.67 42.58
CA ALA A 316 -10.54 11.35 42.11
C ALA A 316 -10.51 10.76 40.69
N ALA A 317 -11.46 9.88 40.35
CA ALA A 317 -11.56 9.30 39.00
C ALA A 317 -11.95 10.36 37.97
N THR A 318 -12.89 11.24 38.32
CA THR A 318 -13.31 12.38 37.49
C THR A 318 -12.14 13.33 37.22
N ALA A 319 -11.40 13.73 38.26
CA ALA A 319 -10.22 14.58 38.11
C ALA A 319 -9.10 13.91 37.29
N ALA A 320 -8.93 12.58 37.40
CA ALA A 320 -7.97 11.85 36.57
C ALA A 320 -8.37 11.83 35.09
N LEU A 321 -9.67 11.75 34.80
CA LEU A 321 -10.20 11.83 33.44
C LEU A 321 -10.01 13.24 32.85
N GLU A 322 -10.33 14.28 33.61
CA GLU A 322 -10.10 15.68 33.22
C GLU A 322 -8.63 15.92 32.87
N ARG A 323 -7.69 15.44 33.69
CA ARG A 323 -6.26 15.54 33.38
C ARG A 323 -5.90 14.85 32.07
N ARG A 324 -6.38 13.62 31.85
CA ARG A 324 -6.12 12.87 30.60
C ARG A 324 -6.69 13.58 29.37
N PHE A 325 -7.90 14.13 29.49
CA PHE A 325 -8.53 14.89 28.43
C PHE A 325 -7.78 16.21 28.16
N GLY A 326 -7.36 16.91 29.21
CA GLY A 326 -6.50 18.08 29.10
C GLY A 326 -5.20 17.78 28.35
N THR A 327 -4.53 16.66 28.66
CA THR A 327 -3.34 16.22 27.91
C THR A 327 -3.63 15.96 26.43
N LEU A 328 -4.78 15.35 26.12
CA LEU A 328 -5.21 15.14 24.73
C LEU A 328 -5.39 16.47 23.98
N LEU A 329 -5.97 17.49 24.63
CA LEU A 329 -6.13 18.82 24.02
C LEU A 329 -4.77 19.48 23.73
N THR A 330 -3.77 19.27 24.59
CA THR A 330 -2.45 19.89 24.44
C THR A 330 -1.53 19.21 23.43
N SER A 331 -1.98 18.15 22.74
CA SER A 331 -1.20 17.45 21.71
C SER A 331 -0.56 18.43 20.72
N ALA A 332 0.75 18.33 20.51
CA ALA A 332 1.53 19.19 19.64
C ALA A 332 1.28 18.86 18.15
N ASP A 333 1.14 17.58 17.84
CA ASP A 333 0.95 17.08 16.46
C ASP A 333 -0.08 15.93 16.40
N ALA A 334 -0.34 15.45 15.17
CA ALA A 334 -1.28 14.36 14.93
C ALA A 334 -0.85 13.02 15.54
N ASP A 335 0.46 12.77 15.70
CA ASP A 335 0.98 11.51 16.27
C ASP A 335 0.80 11.48 17.79
N GLU A 336 1.05 12.60 18.47
CA GLU A 336 0.76 12.79 19.89
C GLU A 336 -0.76 12.70 20.15
N LEU A 337 -1.57 13.35 19.31
CA LEU A 337 -3.04 13.24 19.38
C LEU A 337 -3.48 11.77 19.23
N ALA A 338 -2.93 11.05 18.26
CA ALA A 338 -3.21 9.63 18.06
C ALA A 338 -2.79 8.78 19.27
N MET A 339 -1.65 9.07 19.90
CA MET A 339 -1.19 8.39 21.11
C MET A 339 -2.20 8.59 22.25
N HIS A 340 -2.63 9.82 22.51
CA HIS A 340 -3.61 10.10 23.56
C HIS A 340 -4.96 9.44 23.26
N LEU A 341 -5.45 9.50 22.03
CA LEU A 341 -6.68 8.82 21.60
C LEU A 341 -6.60 7.30 21.82
N ARG A 342 -5.46 6.66 21.53
CA ARG A 342 -5.26 5.21 21.78
C ARG A 342 -5.37 4.85 23.27
N SER A 343 -4.95 5.74 24.16
CA SER A 343 -5.08 5.57 25.60
C SER A 343 -6.51 5.87 26.12
N PHE A 344 -7.25 6.69 25.38
CA PHE A 344 -8.58 7.18 25.75
C PHE A 344 -9.71 6.24 25.31
N VAL A 345 -9.64 5.71 24.09
CA VAL A 345 -10.62 4.78 23.51
C VAL A 345 -10.97 3.59 24.42
N PRO A 346 -10.04 2.94 25.15
CA PRO A 346 -10.39 1.87 26.08
C PRO A 346 -11.35 2.28 27.20
N LEU A 347 -11.29 3.53 27.67
CA LEU A 347 -12.20 4.04 28.68
C LEU A 347 -13.61 4.21 28.12
N LEU A 348 -13.70 4.78 26.91
CA LEU A 348 -14.97 4.94 26.19
C LEU A 348 -15.60 3.60 25.84
N ASN A 349 -14.78 2.63 25.41
CA ASN A 349 -15.21 1.27 25.14
C ASN A 349 -15.85 0.62 26.37
N ARG A 350 -15.23 0.71 27.55
CA ARG A 350 -15.81 0.16 28.80
C ARG A 350 -17.12 0.85 29.19
N ALA A 351 -17.18 2.16 29.00
CA ALA A 351 -18.40 2.92 29.31
C ALA A 351 -19.50 2.76 28.26
N GLY A 352 -19.17 2.21 27.09
CA GLY A 352 -20.04 2.11 25.93
C GLY A 352 -20.44 3.48 25.40
N ILE A 353 -19.50 4.42 25.28
CA ILE A 353 -19.73 5.78 24.79
C ILE A 353 -19.16 5.90 23.37
N GLY A 354 -19.97 6.34 22.40
CA GLY A 354 -19.55 6.45 21.00
C GLY A 354 -18.61 7.63 20.72
N LEU A 355 -18.05 7.65 19.52
CA LEU A 355 -17.21 8.74 19.00
C LEU A 355 -17.52 9.02 17.52
N ASP A 356 -17.41 10.28 17.14
CA ASP A 356 -17.44 10.70 15.76
C ASP A 356 -16.07 10.47 15.09
N TYR A 357 -15.94 9.33 14.41
CA TYR A 357 -14.72 8.97 13.69
C TYR A 357 -14.45 9.81 12.43
N ASP A 358 -15.46 10.46 11.84
CA ASP A 358 -15.25 11.39 10.73
C ASP A 358 -14.60 12.68 11.23
N LEU A 359 -15.07 13.16 12.38
CA LEU A 359 -14.45 14.25 13.11
C LEU A 359 -12.99 13.91 13.47
N LEU A 360 -12.73 12.71 14.01
CA LEU A 360 -11.38 12.28 14.35
C LEU A 360 -10.45 12.21 13.14
N ARG A 361 -10.93 11.67 12.01
CA ARG A 361 -10.15 11.62 10.76
C ARG A 361 -9.78 13.02 10.31
N THR A 362 -10.73 13.94 10.36
CA THR A 362 -10.51 15.34 9.98
C THR A 362 -9.48 15.98 10.90
N ALA A 363 -9.64 15.84 12.22
CA ALA A 363 -8.72 16.37 13.21
C ALA A 363 -7.30 15.85 12.99
N LEU A 364 -7.10 14.54 12.91
CA LEU A 364 -5.79 13.91 12.68
C LEU A 364 -5.15 14.35 11.36
N ARG A 365 -5.94 14.58 10.30
CA ARG A 365 -5.41 15.06 9.01
C ARG A 365 -4.88 16.49 9.10
N THR A 366 -5.59 17.36 9.81
CA THR A 366 -5.36 18.81 9.78
C THR A 366 -4.61 19.37 10.99
N TRP A 367 -4.45 18.60 12.06
CA TRP A 367 -3.96 19.08 13.36
C TRP A 367 -2.69 19.93 13.25
N ASP A 368 -1.69 19.42 12.53
CA ASP A 368 -0.40 20.03 12.28
C ASP A 368 -0.17 20.31 10.78
N ASP A 369 -1.24 20.42 9.98
CA ASP A 369 -1.12 20.75 8.55
C ASP A 369 -0.62 22.20 8.40
N PRO A 370 0.57 22.45 7.80
CA PRO A 370 1.09 23.82 7.66
C PRO A 370 0.18 24.73 6.83
N ARG A 371 -0.73 24.16 6.03
CA ARG A 371 -1.72 24.92 5.25
C ARG A 371 -2.95 25.32 6.06
N ARG A 372 -3.10 24.81 7.30
CA ARG A 372 -4.21 25.09 8.22
C ARG A 372 -3.69 25.26 9.65
N PRO A 373 -2.89 26.31 9.92
CA PRO A 373 -2.23 26.50 11.21
C PRO A 373 -3.21 26.62 12.39
N ASP A 374 -4.43 27.10 12.15
CA ASP A 374 -5.43 27.31 13.21
C ASP A 374 -6.27 26.06 13.53
N ALA A 375 -6.15 24.98 12.74
CA ALA A 375 -7.05 23.83 12.85
C ALA A 375 -6.98 23.16 14.24
N ALA A 376 -5.78 22.97 14.82
CA ALA A 376 -5.66 22.42 16.17
C ALA A 376 -6.31 23.33 17.22
N ALA A 377 -6.18 24.65 17.11
CA ALA A 377 -6.81 25.59 18.04
C ALA A 377 -8.34 25.50 17.97
N ASP A 378 -8.90 25.42 16.76
CA ASP A 378 -10.35 25.28 16.55
C ASP A 378 -10.89 23.97 17.16
N PHE A 379 -10.20 22.85 16.93
CA PHE A 379 -10.60 21.57 17.54
C PHE A 379 -10.48 21.59 19.06
N ARG A 380 -9.41 22.17 19.61
CA ARG A 380 -9.24 22.32 21.06
C ARG A 380 -10.39 23.09 21.69
N GLN A 381 -10.71 24.27 21.15
CA GLN A 381 -11.81 25.11 21.66
C GLN A 381 -13.16 24.40 21.55
N ARG A 382 -13.41 23.73 20.42
CA ARG A 382 -14.64 22.98 20.21
C ARG A 382 -14.77 21.83 21.21
N TRP A 383 -13.75 21.00 21.35
CA TRP A 383 -13.80 19.84 22.24
C TRP A 383 -13.84 20.24 23.72
N ASP A 384 -13.16 21.31 24.11
CA ASP A 384 -13.23 21.86 25.46
C ASP A 384 -14.65 22.35 25.81
N ARG A 385 -15.26 23.13 24.91
CA ARG A 385 -16.66 23.56 25.05
C ARG A 385 -17.61 22.37 25.12
N ASP A 386 -17.46 21.40 24.22
CA ASP A 386 -18.31 20.21 24.16
C ASP A 386 -18.19 19.37 25.45
N PHE A 387 -17.00 19.32 26.06
CA PHE A 387 -16.77 18.69 27.36
C PHE A 387 -17.57 19.38 28.47
N HIS A 388 -17.45 20.70 28.61
CA HIS A 388 -18.17 21.44 29.66
C HIS A 388 -19.69 21.38 29.52
N ILE A 389 -20.21 21.43 28.29
CA ILE A 389 -21.64 21.22 28.02
C ILE A 389 -22.05 19.82 28.46
N ALA A 390 -21.30 18.80 28.05
CA ALA A 390 -21.62 17.41 28.35
C ALA A 390 -21.45 17.03 29.83
N VAL A 391 -20.62 17.72 30.61
CA VAL A 391 -20.53 17.54 32.08
C VAL A 391 -21.71 18.17 32.80
N SER A 392 -22.24 19.29 32.27
CA SER A 392 -23.32 20.07 32.89
C SER A 392 -24.73 19.61 32.50
N SER A 393 -24.85 18.84 31.41
CA SER A 393 -26.11 18.20 30.95
C SER A 393 -26.46 17.01 31.82
#